data_AF-A0A3D1XVB0-F1
#
_entry.id   AF-A0A3D1XVB0-F1
#
_cell.length_a   1.000
_cell.length_b   1.000
_cell.length_c   1.000
_cell.angle_alpha   90.00
_cell.angle_beta   90.00
_cell.angle_gamma   90.00
#
_symmetry.space_group_name_H-M   'P 1'
#
loop_
_entity.id
_entity.type
_entity.pdbx_description
1 polymer ?
#
loop_
_entity_poly.entity_id
_entity_poly.type
_entity_poly.pdbx_seq_one_letter_code
_entity_poly.pdbx_strand_id
1 'polypeptide(L)'
;MLNITIIVFILLGLIVHRYLTTFWEQGQLPYSMGFLFFANSFALIYLVSFIWMFGITGGIVVAFLCFLQIVYSAGLWVFSLPGLISMHKSLDNFTIPKVNPLIYGGFSFLVIIVAILTVINFFVSPYKVIWELMGENVWTPILIFIGILVIGNVGRAAVMSKFMKK
;
A
#
# COMPACT_ATOMS: atom_id res chain seq x y z
N MET A 1 15.32 7.34 -13.79
CA MET A 1 13.97 7.96 -13.73
C MET A 1 12.85 6.93 -13.76
N LEU A 2 12.90 5.91 -14.64
CA LEU A 2 11.90 4.83 -14.72
C LEU A 2 11.62 4.12 -13.38
N ASN A 3 12.65 3.78 -12.61
CA ASN A 3 12.50 3.16 -11.28
C ASN A 3 11.67 4.02 -10.31
N ILE A 4 11.87 5.34 -10.30
CA ILE A 4 11.11 6.26 -9.44
C ILE A 4 9.64 6.28 -9.90
N THR A 5 9.40 6.33 -11.20
CA THR A 5 8.04 6.25 -11.77
C THR A 5 7.33 4.98 -11.32
N ILE A 6 8.00 3.82 -11.43
CA ILE A 6 7.45 2.52 -10.98
C ILE A 6 7.12 2.56 -9.49
N ILE A 7 8.01 3.09 -8.65
CA ILE A 7 7.77 3.24 -7.21
C ILE A 7 6.53 4.09 -6.95
N VAL A 8 6.38 5.25 -7.63
CA VAL A 8 5.21 6.12 -7.47
C VAL A 8 3.92 5.41 -7.86
N PHE A 9 3.90 4.68 -8.97
CA PHE A 9 2.73 3.90 -9.38
C PHE A 9 2.41 2.77 -8.41
N ILE A 10 3.43 2.09 -7.86
CA ILE A 10 3.24 1.08 -6.82
C ILE A 10 2.61 1.72 -5.60
N LEU A 11 3.12 2.86 -5.11
CA LEU A 11 2.56 3.56 -3.95
C LEU A 11 1.10 3.97 -4.17
N LEU A 12 0.77 4.52 -5.35
CA LEU A 12 -0.62 4.83 -5.73
C LEU A 12 -1.49 3.56 -5.76
N GLY A 13 -0.97 2.46 -6.33
CA GLY A 13 -1.63 1.17 -6.36
C GLY A 13 -1.89 0.60 -4.97
N LEU A 14 -0.96 0.76 -4.02
CA LEU A 14 -1.14 0.34 -2.62
C LEU A 14 -2.27 1.13 -1.92
N ILE A 15 -2.39 2.44 -2.20
CA ILE A 15 -3.48 3.28 -1.68
C ILE A 15 -4.83 2.80 -2.21
N VAL A 16 -4.93 2.59 -3.53
CA VAL A 16 -6.16 2.11 -4.18
C VAL A 16 -6.51 0.70 -3.73
N HIS A 17 -5.52 -0.20 -3.66
CA HIS A 17 -5.68 -1.56 -3.16
C HIS A 17 -6.31 -1.53 -1.77
N ARG A 18 -5.77 -0.74 -0.85
CA ARG A 18 -6.31 -0.60 0.51
C ARG A 18 -7.76 -0.10 0.50
N TYR A 19 -8.06 0.95 -0.28
CA TYR A 19 -9.42 1.46 -0.41
C TYR A 19 -10.39 0.34 -0.85
N LEU A 20 -10.01 -0.42 -1.88
CA LEU A 20 -10.84 -1.51 -2.41
C LEU A 20 -10.94 -2.71 -1.47
N THR A 21 -9.88 -3.04 -0.72
CA THR A 21 -9.91 -4.09 0.31
C THR A 21 -10.98 -3.78 1.36
N THR A 22 -11.18 -2.52 1.75
CA THR A 22 -12.24 -2.15 2.69
C THR A 22 -13.65 -2.46 2.15
N PHE A 23 -13.91 -2.20 0.86
CA PHE A 23 -15.18 -2.58 0.24
C PHE A 23 -15.32 -4.08 0.02
N TRP A 24 -14.20 -4.78 -0.21
CA TRP A 24 -14.14 -6.23 -0.33
C TRP A 24 -14.54 -6.91 0.98
N GLU A 25 -13.95 -6.49 2.11
CA GLU A 25 -14.24 -7.00 3.46
C GLU A 25 -15.71 -6.79 3.85
N GLN A 26 -16.35 -5.73 3.35
CA GLN A 26 -17.77 -5.44 3.56
C GLN A 26 -18.71 -6.18 2.59
N GLY A 27 -18.18 -7.00 1.67
CA GLY A 27 -18.97 -7.71 0.66
C GLY A 27 -19.63 -6.80 -0.39
N GLN A 28 -19.16 -5.55 -0.54
CA GLN A 28 -19.76 -4.55 -1.41
C GLN A 28 -19.11 -4.47 -2.80
N LEU A 29 -18.02 -5.22 -3.02
CA LEU A 29 -17.39 -5.25 -4.33
C LEU A 29 -18.23 -6.06 -5.33
N PRO A 30 -18.50 -5.51 -6.53
CA PRO A 30 -19.32 -6.19 -7.53
C PRO A 30 -18.70 -7.50 -8.05
N TYR A 31 -17.36 -7.63 -8.03
CA TYR A 31 -16.68 -8.85 -8.45
C TYR A 31 -15.43 -9.13 -7.59
N SER A 32 -15.67 -9.70 -6.41
CA SER A 32 -14.65 -9.97 -5.39
C SER A 32 -13.49 -10.85 -5.87
N MET A 33 -13.77 -11.86 -6.69
CA MET A 33 -12.74 -12.80 -7.18
C MET A 33 -11.76 -12.13 -8.14
N GLY A 34 -12.25 -11.28 -9.05
CA GLY A 34 -11.37 -10.54 -9.95
C GLY A 34 -10.51 -9.52 -9.21
N PHE A 35 -11.08 -8.85 -8.20
CA PHE A 35 -10.29 -8.00 -7.31
C PHE A 35 -9.13 -8.76 -6.67
N LEU A 36 -9.38 -9.93 -6.08
CA LEU A 36 -8.35 -10.77 -5.46
C LEU A 36 -7.27 -11.19 -6.46
N PHE A 37 -7.67 -11.54 -7.69
CA PHE A 37 -6.70 -11.87 -8.75
C PHE A 37 -5.78 -10.69 -9.05
N PHE A 38 -6.32 -9.50 -9.27
CA PHE A 38 -5.53 -8.30 -9.54
C PHE A 38 -4.70 -7.85 -8.33
N ALA A 39 -5.22 -7.99 -7.11
CA ALA A 39 -4.51 -7.70 -5.87
C ALA A 39 -3.28 -8.60 -5.69
N ASN A 40 -3.45 -9.91 -5.88
CA ASN A 40 -2.34 -10.87 -5.81
C ASN A 40 -1.32 -10.67 -6.94
N SER A 41 -1.80 -10.40 -8.15
CA SER A 41 -0.93 -10.08 -9.29
C SER A 41 -0.11 -8.82 -9.02
N PHE A 42 -0.75 -7.78 -8.49
CA PHE A 42 -0.09 -6.55 -8.09
C PHE A 42 0.98 -6.80 -7.02
N ALA A 43 0.68 -7.67 -6.04
CA ALA A 43 1.63 -8.06 -5.01
C ALA A 43 2.90 -8.72 -5.58
N LEU A 44 2.71 -9.65 -6.50
CA LEU A 44 3.81 -10.30 -7.20
C LEU A 44 4.61 -9.30 -8.04
N ILE A 45 3.93 -8.41 -8.79
CA ILE A 45 4.57 -7.43 -9.66
C ILE A 45 5.45 -6.47 -8.85
N TYR A 46 4.94 -5.90 -7.75
CA TYR A 46 5.76 -5.00 -6.95
C TYR A 46 6.91 -5.74 -6.26
N LEU A 47 6.73 -7.01 -5.86
CA LEU A 47 7.80 -7.83 -5.28
C LEU A 47 8.94 -8.00 -6.28
N VAL A 48 8.62 -8.43 -7.51
CA VAL A 48 9.61 -8.59 -8.58
C VAL A 48 10.28 -7.26 -8.91
N SER A 49 9.49 -6.18 -8.99
CA SER A 49 10.00 -4.83 -9.22
C SER A 49 11.01 -4.41 -8.17
N PHE A 50 10.71 -4.62 -6.88
CA PHE A 50 11.60 -4.28 -5.79
C PHE A 50 12.85 -5.18 -5.75
N ILE A 51 12.71 -6.49 -6.03
CA ILE A 51 13.87 -7.39 -6.18
C ILE A 51 14.79 -6.90 -7.29
N TRP A 52 14.24 -6.45 -8.42
CA TRP A 52 15.06 -5.92 -9.51
C TRP A 52 15.79 -4.62 -9.11
N MET A 53 15.07 -3.68 -8.50
CA MET A 53 15.60 -2.35 -8.15
C MET A 53 16.60 -2.38 -6.98
N PHE A 54 16.35 -3.19 -5.96
CA PHE A 54 17.09 -3.21 -4.69
C PHE A 54 17.88 -4.51 -4.47
N GLY A 55 17.77 -5.47 -5.39
CA GLY A 55 18.32 -6.82 -5.22
C GLY A 55 17.43 -7.75 -4.41
N ILE A 56 17.75 -9.04 -4.40
CA ILE A 56 16.96 -10.08 -3.71
C ILE A 56 16.66 -9.70 -2.25
N THR A 57 17.68 -9.48 -1.42
CA THR A 57 17.48 -9.23 0.02
C THR A 57 16.77 -7.91 0.28
N GLY A 58 17.26 -6.81 -0.30
CA GLY A 58 16.65 -5.47 -0.12
C GLY A 58 15.23 -5.41 -0.67
N GLY A 59 15.01 -5.99 -1.85
CA GLY A 59 13.71 -6.03 -2.50
C GLY A 59 12.66 -6.83 -1.74
N ILE A 60 13.03 -8.00 -1.19
CA ILE A 60 12.14 -8.79 -0.33
C ILE A 60 11.77 -8.00 0.93
N VAL A 61 12.76 -7.37 1.58
CA VAL A 61 12.51 -6.58 2.80
C VAL A 61 11.55 -5.41 2.50
N VAL A 62 11.80 -4.63 1.44
CA VAL A 62 10.93 -3.50 1.06
C VAL A 62 9.53 -3.98 0.67
N ALA A 63 9.43 -5.04 -0.14
CA ALA A 63 8.15 -5.64 -0.51
C ALA A 63 7.36 -6.12 0.71
N PHE A 64 8.04 -6.74 1.69
CA PHE A 64 7.44 -7.18 2.93
C PHE A 64 7.01 -6.02 3.81
N LEU A 65 7.78 -4.92 3.86
CA LEU A 65 7.38 -3.69 4.56
C LEU A 65 6.13 -3.08 3.93
N CYS A 66 6.03 -3.01 2.60
CA CYS A 66 4.82 -2.54 1.92
C CYS A 66 3.62 -3.47 2.19
N PHE A 67 3.84 -4.79 2.14
CA PHE A 67 2.81 -5.77 2.46
C PHE A 67 2.34 -5.65 3.91
N LEU A 68 3.27 -5.58 4.87
CA LEU A 68 2.97 -5.37 6.28
C LEU A 68 2.33 -4.01 6.53
N GLN A 69 2.67 -2.96 5.79
CA GLN A 69 1.99 -1.67 5.93
C GLN A 69 0.53 -1.78 5.48
N ILE A 70 0.24 -2.51 4.40
CA ILE A 70 -1.13 -2.82 4.01
C ILE A 70 -1.82 -3.64 5.11
N VAL A 71 -1.20 -4.75 5.55
CA VAL A 71 -1.78 -5.68 6.53
C VAL A 71 -1.97 -5.03 7.88
N TYR A 72 -1.01 -4.24 8.37
CA TYR A 72 -1.08 -3.53 9.63
C TYR A 72 -2.12 -2.41 9.54
N SER A 73 -2.21 -1.73 8.40
CA SER A 73 -3.20 -0.68 8.21
C SER A 73 -4.62 -1.19 7.95
N ALA A 74 -4.77 -2.40 7.40
CA ALA A 74 -6.04 -3.12 7.23
C ALA A 74 -6.45 -3.85 8.53
N GLY A 75 -5.49 -4.43 9.25
CA GLY A 75 -5.72 -5.09 10.53
C GLY A 75 -6.01 -4.11 11.67
N LEU A 76 -5.26 -3.00 11.77
CA LEU A 76 -5.59 -1.92 12.70
C LEU A 76 -6.93 -1.26 12.38
N TRP A 77 -7.40 -1.33 11.12
CA TRP A 77 -8.74 -0.86 10.78
C TRP A 77 -9.78 -1.59 11.61
N VAL A 78 -9.71 -2.92 11.78
CA VAL A 78 -10.65 -3.67 12.63
C VAL A 78 -10.66 -3.19 14.09
N PHE A 79 -9.53 -2.69 14.60
CA PHE A 79 -9.46 -2.09 15.95
C PHE A 79 -9.87 -0.63 16.01
N SER A 80 -9.70 0.13 14.92
CA SER A 80 -10.10 1.54 14.83
C SER A 80 -11.51 1.76 14.30
N LEU A 81 -12.08 0.74 13.64
CA LEU A 81 -13.43 0.70 13.06
C LEU A 81 -14.51 0.72 14.14
N PRO A 82 -14.42 0.00 15.29
CA PRO A 82 -15.35 0.17 16.40
C PRO A 82 -15.37 1.61 16.94
N GLY A 83 -14.20 2.25 17.03
CA GLY A 83 -14.09 3.65 17.44
C GLY A 83 -14.68 4.62 16.41
N LEU A 84 -14.42 4.40 15.12
CA LEU A 84 -15.03 5.16 14.03
C LEU A 84 -16.53 4.94 13.93
N ILE A 85 -17.02 3.70 14.09
CA ILE A 85 -18.44 3.35 14.12
C ILE A 85 -19.12 3.95 15.35
N SER A 86 -18.45 4.01 16.50
CA SER A 86 -18.96 4.70 17.69
C SER A 86 -19.10 6.20 17.45
N MET A 87 -18.13 6.83 16.78
CA MET A 87 -18.22 8.24 16.37
C MET A 87 -19.30 8.45 15.30
N HIS A 88 -19.44 7.50 14.38
CA HIS A 88 -20.41 7.53 13.29
C HIS A 88 -21.84 7.23 13.75
N LYS A 89 -22.05 6.40 14.76
CA LYS A 89 -23.36 6.20 15.42
C LYS A 89 -23.85 7.45 16.13
N SER A 90 -22.98 8.43 16.40
CA SER A 90 -23.41 9.78 16.83
C SER A 90 -23.82 10.70 15.67
N LEU A 91 -23.68 10.21 14.42
CA LEU A 91 -23.96 10.91 13.17
C LEU A 91 -24.96 10.06 12.35
N ASP A 92 -26.24 10.13 12.72
CA ASP A 92 -27.34 9.39 12.08
C ASP A 92 -27.29 9.41 10.53
N ASN A 93 -27.66 8.25 9.94
CA ASN A 93 -28.08 8.06 8.54
C ASN A 93 -27.03 8.12 7.41
N PHE A 94 -25.87 7.51 7.57
CA PHE A 94 -25.01 7.27 6.40
C PHE A 94 -25.31 5.92 5.76
N THR A 95 -26.07 5.96 4.67
CA THR A 95 -25.93 5.00 3.57
C THR A 95 -24.45 4.79 3.29
N ILE A 96 -23.97 3.54 3.46
CA ILE A 96 -22.60 3.19 3.12
C ILE A 96 -22.41 3.53 1.63
N PRO A 97 -21.48 4.43 1.27
CA PRO A 97 -21.33 4.86 -0.10
C PRO A 97 -20.94 3.66 -0.97
N LYS A 98 -21.62 3.48 -2.10
CA LYS A 98 -21.24 2.44 -3.08
C LYS A 98 -19.80 2.65 -3.52
N VAL A 99 -19.07 1.56 -3.73
CA VAL A 99 -17.70 1.62 -4.26
C VAL A 99 -17.66 2.44 -5.55
N ASN A 100 -16.66 3.32 -5.69
CA ASN A 100 -16.52 4.11 -6.91
C ASN A 100 -16.07 3.19 -8.07
N PRO A 101 -16.88 3.00 -9.12
CA PRO A 101 -16.56 2.08 -10.20
C PRO A 101 -15.34 2.52 -11.02
N LEU A 102 -15.04 3.83 -11.09
CA LEU A 102 -13.83 4.34 -11.75
C LEU A 102 -12.57 3.94 -10.99
N ILE A 103 -12.59 3.99 -9.65
CA ILE A 103 -11.45 3.58 -8.83
C ILE A 103 -11.26 2.06 -8.92
N TYR A 104 -12.36 1.32 -8.89
CA TYR A 104 -12.35 -0.14 -9.04
C TYR A 104 -11.79 -0.59 -10.40
N GLY A 105 -12.31 -0.04 -11.51
CA GLY A 105 -11.80 -0.35 -12.84
C GLY A 105 -10.37 0.16 -13.06
N GLY A 106 -10.08 1.38 -12.58
CA GLY A 106 -8.77 2.00 -12.68
C GLY A 106 -7.67 1.21 -11.97
N PHE A 107 -8.00 0.47 -10.91
CA PHE A 107 -7.04 -0.41 -10.26
C PHE A 107 -6.50 -1.48 -11.21
N SER A 108 -7.37 -2.19 -11.93
CA SER A 108 -6.95 -3.22 -12.88
C SER A 108 -6.04 -2.65 -13.99
N PHE A 109 -6.37 -1.46 -14.50
CA PHE A 109 -5.52 -0.77 -15.47
C PHE A 109 -4.17 -0.38 -14.88
N LEU A 110 -4.14 0.13 -13.64
CA LEU A 110 -2.91 0.47 -12.94
C LEU A 110 -2.01 -0.76 -12.79
N VAL A 111 -2.56 -1.92 -12.41
CA VAL A 111 -1.79 -3.17 -12.30
C VAL A 111 -1.13 -3.54 -13.62
N ILE A 112 -1.86 -3.43 -14.74
CA ILE A 112 -1.33 -3.72 -16.08
C ILE A 112 -0.20 -2.72 -16.45
N ILE A 113 -0.40 -1.43 -16.18
CA ILE A 113 0.61 -0.40 -16.43
C ILE A 113 1.88 -0.71 -15.65
N VAL A 114 1.77 -1.02 -14.35
CA VAL A 114 2.92 -1.37 -13.52
C VAL A 114 3.60 -2.64 -14.04
N ALA A 115 2.84 -3.65 -14.47
CA ALA A 115 3.41 -4.85 -15.08
C ALA A 115 4.25 -4.53 -16.32
N ILE A 116 3.71 -3.74 -17.26
CA ILE A 116 4.41 -3.34 -18.48
C ILE A 116 5.68 -2.55 -18.13
N LEU A 117 5.58 -1.57 -17.22
CA LEU A 117 6.72 -0.79 -16.78
C LEU A 117 7.78 -1.67 -16.12
N THR A 118 7.38 -2.68 -15.35
CA THR A 118 8.30 -3.64 -14.71
C THR A 118 9.05 -4.46 -15.76
N VAL A 119 8.35 -4.96 -16.77
CA VAL A 119 8.97 -5.69 -17.88
C VAL A 119 9.95 -4.81 -18.64
N ILE A 120 9.56 -3.58 -19.01
CA ILE A 120 10.47 -2.63 -19.66
C ILE A 120 11.70 -2.36 -18.77
N ASN A 121 11.50 -2.19 -17.47
CA ASN A 121 12.57 -1.92 -16.52
C ASN A 121 13.57 -3.06 -16.42
N PHE A 122 13.13 -4.30 -16.60
CA PHE A 122 14.00 -5.47 -16.64
C PHE A 122 15.02 -5.41 -17.80
N PHE A 123 14.63 -4.83 -18.94
CA PHE A 123 15.51 -4.69 -20.11
C PHE A 123 16.33 -3.41 -20.09
N VAL A 124 15.81 -2.33 -19.50
CA VAL A 124 16.42 -0.99 -19.60
C VAL A 124 17.30 -0.65 -18.39
N SER A 125 16.91 -1.08 -17.18
CA SER A 125 17.64 -0.74 -15.95
C SER A 125 18.57 -1.89 -15.56
N PRO A 126 19.84 -1.61 -15.22
CA PRO A 126 20.67 -2.60 -14.57
C PRO A 126 20.03 -3.12 -13.27
N TYR A 127 20.37 -4.35 -12.93
CA TYR A 127 19.96 -4.96 -11.67
C TYR A 127 20.60 -4.20 -10.48
N LYS A 128 19.87 -4.05 -9.36
CA LYS A 128 20.36 -3.39 -8.13
C LYS A 128 20.73 -1.91 -8.25
N VAL A 129 20.30 -1.21 -9.30
CA VAL A 129 20.64 0.22 -9.52
C VAL A 129 20.32 1.13 -8.34
N ILE A 130 19.18 0.95 -7.67
CA ILE A 130 18.86 1.79 -6.51
C ILE A 130 19.71 1.43 -5.30
N TRP A 131 20.07 0.16 -5.14
CA TRP A 131 20.96 -0.28 -4.07
C TRP A 131 22.34 0.36 -4.20
N GLU A 132 22.90 0.42 -5.41
CA GLU A 132 24.18 1.09 -5.68
C GLU A 132 24.09 2.61 -5.45
N LEU A 133 22.98 3.24 -5.83
CA LEU A 133 22.71 4.66 -5.57
C LEU A 133 22.58 5.01 -4.08
N MET A 134 22.18 4.06 -3.23
CA MET A 134 22.09 4.26 -1.78
C MET A 134 23.45 4.22 -1.08
N GLY A 135 24.52 3.78 -1.76
CA GLY A 135 25.89 3.72 -1.23
C GLY A 135 26.05 2.83 0.01
N GLU A 136 27.19 2.93 0.71
CA GLU A 136 27.44 2.16 1.95
C GLU A 136 26.51 2.55 3.11
N ASN A 137 25.86 3.72 3.01
CA ASN A 137 25.01 4.28 4.06
C ASN A 137 23.55 3.87 3.97
N VAL A 138 23.27 2.64 3.53
CA VAL A 138 21.92 2.04 3.44
C VAL A 138 21.12 2.17 4.75
N TRP A 139 21.82 2.16 5.89
CA TRP A 139 21.20 2.33 7.21
C TRP A 139 20.49 3.67 7.39
N THR A 140 21.01 4.76 6.81
CA THR A 140 20.45 6.10 6.98
C THR A 140 19.01 6.22 6.44
N PRO A 141 18.72 5.88 5.16
CA PRO A 141 17.36 5.91 4.63
C PRO A 141 16.44 4.87 5.28
N ILE A 142 16.95 3.71 5.69
CA ILE A 142 16.16 2.72 6.46
C ILE A 142 15.73 3.30 7.80
N LEU A 143 16.65 3.94 8.54
CA LEU A 143 16.37 4.59 9.81
C LEU A 143 15.41 5.77 9.66
N ILE A 144 15.54 6.56 8.59
CA ILE A 144 14.60 7.63 8.27
C ILE A 144 13.19 7.05 8.02
N PHE A 145 13.08 5.98 7.24
CA PHE A 145 11.80 5.34 6.95
C PHE A 145 11.14 4.76 8.21
N ILE A 146 11.91 4.03 9.04
CA ILE A 146 11.44 3.52 10.33
C ILE A 146 11.02 4.68 11.25
N GLY A 147 11.81 5.75 11.28
CA GLY A 147 11.50 6.96 12.05
C GLY A 147 10.15 7.57 11.64
N ILE A 148 9.89 7.71 10.33
CA ILE A 148 8.61 8.21 9.81
C ILE A 148 7.45 7.29 10.22
N LEU A 149 7.62 5.96 10.13
CA LEU A 149 6.59 5.00 10.54
C LEU A 149 6.29 5.08 12.06
N VAL A 150 7.33 5.15 12.89
CA VAL A 150 7.19 5.25 14.35
C VAL A 150 6.51 6.57 14.70
N ILE A 151 6.97 7.71 14.16
CA ILE A 151 6.38 9.02 14.42
C ILE A 151 4.91 9.07 13.96
N GLY A 152 4.61 8.52 12.78
CA GLY A 152 3.24 8.43 12.27
C GLY A 152 2.31 7.63 13.18
N ASN A 153 2.77 6.48 13.68
CA ASN A 153 2.00 5.64 14.61
C ASN A 153 1.86 6.28 16.00
N VAL A 154 2.92 6.91 16.53
CA VAL A 154 2.85 7.66 17.80
C VAL A 154 1.91 8.85 17.69
N GLY A 155 1.97 9.60 16.58
CA GLY A 155 1.05 10.70 16.30
C GLY A 155 -0.40 10.23 16.26
N ARG A 156 -0.67 9.09 15.60
CA ARG A 156 -1.99 8.47 15.58
C ARG A 156 -2.45 8.07 17.00
N ALA A 157 -1.59 7.42 17.78
CA ALA A 157 -1.90 7.03 19.15
C ALA A 157 -2.19 8.24 20.06
N ALA A 158 -1.39 9.30 19.95
CA ALA A 158 -1.56 10.53 20.70
C ALA A 158 -2.91 11.22 20.37
N VAL A 159 -3.24 11.35 19.09
CA VAL A 159 -4.52 11.90 18.64
C VAL A 159 -5.68 11.05 19.17
N MET A 160 -5.59 9.72 19.03
CA MET A 160 -6.64 8.80 19.48
C MET A 160 -6.83 8.85 21.00
N SER A 161 -5.75 8.97 21.77
CA SER A 161 -5.81 9.10 23.24
C SER A 161 -6.50 10.37 23.72
N LYS A 162 -6.41 11.48 22.95
CA LYS A 162 -7.12 12.72 23.26
C LYS A 162 -8.63 12.60 23.02
N PHE A 163 -9.05 11.81 22.02
CA PHE A 163 -10.46 11.58 21.72
C PHE A 163 -11.15 10.59 22.67
N MET A 164 -10.42 9.64 23.27
CA MET A 164 -10.98 8.66 24.22
C MET A 164 -11.10 9.15 25.67
N LYS A 165 -10.59 10.36 25.98
CA LYS A 165 -10.69 10.96 27.34
C LYS A 165 -11.95 11.83 27.52
N LYS A 166 -12.92 11.73 26.63
CA LYS A 166 -14.29 12.26 26.80
C LYS A 166 -15.24 11.09 27.01
#